data_AF-A0A1K0IIC9-F1
#
_entry.id   AF-A0A1K0IIC9-F1
#
_cell.length_a   1.000
_cell.length_b   1.000
_cell.length_c   1.000
_cell.angle_alpha   90.00
_cell.angle_beta   90.00
_cell.angle_gamma   90.00
#
_symmetry.space_group_name_H-M   'P 1'
#
loop_
_entity.id
_entity.type
_entity.pdbx_description
1 polymer ?
#
loop_
_entity_poly.entity_id
_entity_poly.type
_entity_poly.pdbx_seq_one_letter_code
_entity_poly.pdbx_strand_id
1 'polypeptide(L)'
;MLACLAGCNAVLLAPSGDMAVRQRDLIIIATCLMLLIIVPVIILTLLFAWRYRESATNAPYNPDWDHSTVLELAIWAAPLLIIIALGAVTWVSTHQLDPYRPLTRIDAVRPVPADVKPLTVEVVAMDWKWLFLYPEQGIATVNELAAPVDRPVAFRITATSVMNAFFVPSLAGMVYAMPGMETKLHAVINKSGVYEGFSANYSGAGFSHMRFKFHGLSTEDFERWIQQVKSSGQGLSTDTYLKLAQPSERDAVQRYASVAPGLYDLILNRCVGGGRCMADTMALDRSRGKFDPFAGICTARNTPATAPVFASESARNDGRVQLQ
;
A
#
# COMPACT_ATOMS: atom_id res chain seq x y z
N MET A 1 36.39 19.14 -2.92
CA MET A 1 35.74 17.81 -2.77
C MET A 1 34.26 17.91 -2.38
N LEU A 2 33.55 19.01 -2.71
CA LEU A 2 32.12 19.21 -2.43
C LEU A 2 31.22 19.13 -3.70
N ALA A 3 31.81 18.88 -4.88
CA ALA A 3 31.13 18.97 -6.17
C ALA A 3 30.37 17.70 -6.61
N CYS A 4 30.33 16.64 -5.77
CA CYS A 4 29.70 15.35 -6.14
C CYS A 4 28.34 15.08 -5.48
N LEU A 5 27.72 16.03 -4.77
CA LEU A 5 26.34 15.85 -4.27
C LEU A 5 25.33 16.18 -5.37
N ALA A 6 25.26 15.31 -6.38
CA ALA A 6 24.16 15.29 -7.34
C ALA A 6 22.88 14.79 -6.64
N GLY A 7 22.20 15.69 -5.92
CA GLY A 7 20.99 15.36 -5.16
C GLY A 7 20.21 16.58 -4.69
N CYS A 8 20.25 17.69 -5.45
CA CYS A 8 19.69 18.99 -5.06
C CYS A 8 18.17 19.02 -4.76
N ASN A 9 17.44 17.92 -4.97
CA ASN A 9 16.04 17.85 -4.56
C ASN A 9 15.69 16.48 -3.96
N ALA A 10 16.47 16.06 -2.97
CA ALA A 10 16.21 14.83 -2.24
C ALA A 10 14.94 14.98 -1.38
N VAL A 11 13.77 14.80 -2.01
CA VAL A 11 12.44 14.87 -1.36
C VAL A 11 12.35 13.95 -0.14
N LEU A 12 13.04 12.81 -0.18
CA LEU A 12 13.14 11.87 0.94
C LEU A 12 14.10 12.34 2.06
N LEU A 13 15.04 13.24 1.77
CA LEU A 13 15.96 13.83 2.76
C LEU A 13 15.45 15.18 3.33
N ALA A 14 14.41 15.77 2.74
CA ALA A 14 13.71 16.94 3.27
C ALA A 14 12.17 16.77 3.24
N PRO A 15 11.62 15.73 3.91
CA PRO A 15 10.18 15.49 3.90
C PRO A 15 9.43 16.45 4.82
N SER A 16 8.10 16.54 4.61
CA SER A 16 7.23 17.47 5.34
C SER A 16 6.23 16.80 6.30
N GLY A 17 6.12 15.47 6.29
CA GLY A 17 5.35 14.69 7.26
C GLY A 17 6.25 13.96 8.27
N ASP A 18 5.78 13.81 9.52
CA ASP A 18 6.53 13.19 10.63
C ASP A 18 7.01 11.77 10.29
N MET A 19 6.17 10.96 9.64
CA MET A 19 6.51 9.58 9.26
C MET A 19 7.70 9.55 8.31
N ALA A 20 7.70 10.44 7.30
CA ALA A 20 8.79 10.52 6.34
C ALA A 20 10.07 11.09 6.97
N VAL A 21 9.99 12.00 7.95
CA VAL A 21 11.16 12.49 8.71
C VAL A 21 11.84 11.35 9.48
N ARG A 22 11.07 10.50 10.17
CA ARG A 22 11.63 9.35 10.89
C ARG A 22 12.29 8.35 9.94
N GLN A 23 11.67 8.11 8.79
CA GLN A 23 12.26 7.26 7.74
C GLN A 23 13.58 7.81 7.23
N ARG A 24 13.66 9.13 7.00
CA ARG A 24 14.91 9.79 6.63
C ARG A 24 16.00 9.56 7.67
N ASP A 25 15.70 9.80 8.94
CA ASP A 25 16.70 9.73 10.00
C ASP A 25 17.25 8.30 10.13
N LEU A 26 16.40 7.27 9.93
CA LEU A 26 16.84 5.87 9.83
C LEU A 26 17.78 5.62 8.65
N ILE A 27 17.46 6.15 7.47
CA ILE A 27 18.33 6.04 6.29
C ILE A 27 19.68 6.68 6.57
N ILE A 28 19.71 7.86 7.19
CA ILE A 28 20.97 8.56 7.51
C ILE A 28 21.79 7.76 8.51
N ILE A 29 21.19 7.31 9.61
CA ILE A 29 21.87 6.52 10.64
C ILE A 29 22.42 5.21 10.05
N ALA A 30 21.61 4.47 9.30
CA ALA A 30 22.04 3.22 8.66
C ALA A 30 23.19 3.47 7.68
N THR A 31 23.10 4.53 6.87
CA THR A 31 24.15 4.90 5.91
C THR A 31 25.45 5.24 6.62
N CYS A 32 25.41 6.06 7.67
CA CYS A 32 26.60 6.42 8.45
C CYS A 32 27.25 5.21 9.12
N LEU A 33 26.45 4.30 9.70
CA LEU A 33 26.95 3.07 10.32
C LEU A 33 27.61 2.14 9.28
N MET A 34 27.02 1.99 8.09
CA MET A 34 27.63 1.20 7.02
C MET A 34 28.93 1.83 6.51
N LEU A 35 28.97 3.15 6.32
CA LEU A 35 30.16 3.87 5.87
C LEU A 35 31.32 3.76 6.87
N LEU A 36 31.04 3.66 8.17
CA LEU A 36 32.04 3.48 9.21
C LEU A 36 32.89 2.22 9.01
N ILE A 37 32.35 1.15 8.42
CA ILE A 37 33.13 -0.06 8.07
C ILE A 37 33.65 0.01 6.62
N ILE A 38 32.81 0.43 5.68
CA ILE A 38 33.15 0.41 4.25
C ILE A 38 34.35 1.32 3.95
N VAL A 39 34.40 2.52 4.54
CA VAL A 39 35.46 3.49 4.26
C VAL A 39 36.83 2.99 4.73
N PRO A 40 37.01 2.51 5.98
CA PRO A 40 38.27 1.90 6.41
C PRO A 40 38.67 0.69 5.57
N VAL A 41 37.72 -0.19 5.19
CA VAL A 41 38.03 -1.36 4.36
C VAL A 41 38.59 -0.91 3.01
N ILE A 42 37.93 0.02 2.31
CA ILE A 42 38.42 0.55 1.02
C ILE A 42 39.79 1.18 1.18
N ILE A 43 39.98 2.02 2.21
CA ILE A 43 41.27 2.69 2.47
C ILE A 43 42.36 1.66 2.73
N LEU A 44 42.12 0.68 3.61
CA LEU A 44 43.10 -0.37 3.93
C LEU A 44 43.42 -1.24 2.71
N THR A 45 42.42 -1.60 1.90
CA THR A 45 42.65 -2.36 0.65
C THR A 45 43.54 -1.58 -0.31
N LEU A 46 43.27 -0.29 -0.53
CA LEU A 46 44.08 0.55 -1.41
C LEU A 46 45.49 0.78 -0.84
N LEU A 47 45.60 0.98 0.47
CA LEU A 47 46.87 1.13 1.17
C LEU A 47 47.71 -0.15 1.08
N PHE A 48 47.12 -1.33 1.31
CA PHE A 48 47.82 -2.60 1.18
C PHE A 48 48.25 -2.88 -0.25
N ALA A 49 47.36 -2.66 -1.22
CA ALA A 49 47.68 -2.79 -2.64
C ALA A 49 48.84 -1.88 -3.08
N TRP A 50 48.91 -0.66 -2.53
CA TRP A 50 50.01 0.27 -2.83
C TRP A 50 51.30 -0.05 -2.06
N ARG A 51 51.20 -0.36 -0.76
CA ARG A 51 52.33 -0.55 0.17
C ARG A 51 53.07 -1.88 -0.04
N TYR A 52 52.34 -2.93 -0.44
CA TYR A 52 52.85 -4.29 -0.66
C TYR A 52 52.83 -4.68 -2.15
N ARG A 53 52.84 -3.70 -3.06
CA ARG A 53 53.06 -3.92 -4.49
C ARG A 53 54.43 -4.61 -4.73
N GLU A 54 54.51 -5.48 -5.73
CA GLU A 54 55.73 -6.20 -6.12
C GLU A 54 56.96 -5.29 -6.29
N SER A 55 56.77 -4.07 -6.80
CA SER A 55 57.84 -3.09 -6.99
C SER A 55 58.34 -2.42 -5.70
N ALA A 56 57.81 -2.76 -4.52
CA ALA A 56 58.14 -2.09 -3.26
C ALA A 56 59.38 -2.70 -2.60
N THR A 57 60.42 -1.88 -2.37
CA THR A 57 61.74 -2.35 -1.94
C THR A 57 61.86 -2.58 -0.43
N ASN A 58 61.03 -1.94 0.40
CA ASN A 58 61.16 -1.90 1.87
C ASN A 58 59.87 -2.38 2.60
N ALA A 59 59.21 -3.41 2.07
CA ALA A 59 58.05 -4.02 2.72
C ALA A 59 58.45 -5.32 3.45
N PRO A 60 58.09 -5.49 4.74
CA PRO A 60 58.29 -6.78 5.39
C PRO A 60 57.43 -7.84 4.69
N TYR A 61 58.06 -8.87 4.13
CA TYR A 61 57.39 -9.98 3.46
C TYR A 61 57.37 -11.19 4.39
N ASN A 62 56.18 -11.65 4.76
CA ASN A 62 56.00 -12.83 5.61
C ASN A 62 54.97 -13.78 4.97
N PRO A 63 55.41 -14.79 4.20
CA PRO A 63 54.52 -15.71 3.48
C PRO A 63 53.86 -16.76 4.38
N ASP A 64 54.45 -17.05 5.54
CA ASP A 64 53.99 -18.09 6.45
C ASP A 64 52.99 -17.58 7.50
N TRP A 65 52.62 -16.30 7.43
CA TRP A 65 51.63 -15.70 8.32
C TRP A 65 50.22 -15.90 7.77
N ASP A 66 49.51 -16.87 8.32
CA ASP A 66 48.19 -17.31 7.87
C ASP A 66 47.09 -17.06 8.91
N HIS A 67 47.45 -16.86 10.18
CA HIS A 67 46.48 -16.73 11.26
C HIS A 67 46.80 -15.62 12.28
N SER A 68 45.74 -14.89 12.67
CA SER A 68 45.76 -13.97 13.79
C SER A 68 44.39 -13.91 14.46
N THR A 69 44.30 -14.47 15.66
CA THR A 69 43.08 -14.46 16.49
C THR A 69 42.55 -13.05 16.76
N VAL A 70 43.45 -12.07 16.93
CA VAL A 70 43.08 -10.67 17.19
C VAL A 70 42.40 -10.05 15.97
N LEU A 71 42.95 -10.28 14.78
CA LEU A 71 42.39 -9.77 13.53
C LEU A 71 41.06 -10.46 13.21
N GLU A 72 41.00 -11.78 13.39
CA GLU A 72 39.79 -12.57 13.20
C GLU A 72 38.66 -12.07 14.11
N LEU A 73 38.93 -11.89 15.41
CA LEU A 73 37.95 -11.36 16.35
C LEU A 73 37.45 -9.97 15.93
N ALA A 74 38.34 -9.08 15.49
CA ALA A 74 37.96 -7.74 15.07
C ALA A 74 37.05 -7.74 13.82
N ILE A 75 37.39 -8.56 12.81
CA ILE A 75 36.63 -8.69 11.56
C ILE A 75 35.25 -9.31 11.79
N TRP A 76 35.10 -10.21 12.77
CA TRP A 76 33.81 -10.79 13.12
C TRP A 76 32.99 -9.89 14.05
N ALA A 77 33.61 -9.35 15.11
CA ALA A 77 32.90 -8.61 16.14
C ALA A 77 32.37 -7.26 15.63
N ALA A 78 33.12 -6.53 14.80
CA ALA A 78 32.71 -5.21 14.34
C ALA A 78 31.43 -5.24 13.48
N PRO A 79 31.30 -6.07 12.41
CA PRO A 79 30.05 -6.20 11.67
C PRO A 79 28.91 -6.77 12.52
N LEU A 80 29.19 -7.76 13.38
CA LEU A 80 28.18 -8.35 14.25
C LEU A 80 27.53 -7.30 15.17
N LEU A 81 28.34 -6.44 15.80
CA LEU A 81 27.84 -5.37 16.68
C LEU A 81 26.97 -4.36 15.91
N ILE A 82 27.36 -3.99 14.69
CA ILE A 82 26.55 -3.09 13.85
C ILE A 82 25.20 -3.73 13.49
N ILE A 83 25.18 -5.01 13.12
CA ILE A 83 23.94 -5.72 12.80
C ILE A 83 23.03 -5.82 14.04
N ILE A 84 23.58 -6.06 15.23
CA ILE A 84 22.80 -6.05 16.48
C ILE A 84 22.18 -4.67 16.73
N ALA A 85 22.97 -3.60 16.60
CA ALA A 85 22.49 -2.24 16.79
C ALA A 85 21.40 -1.87 15.76
N LEU A 86 21.63 -2.17 14.48
CA LEU A 86 20.68 -1.90 13.40
C LEU A 86 19.41 -2.76 13.54
N GLY A 87 19.55 -4.01 13.97
CA GLY A 87 18.42 -4.91 14.24
C GLY A 87 17.51 -4.37 15.35
N ALA A 88 18.10 -3.90 16.45
CA ALA A 88 17.35 -3.28 17.54
C ALA A 88 16.61 -2.01 17.10
N VAL A 89 17.29 -1.12 16.36
CA VAL A 89 16.68 0.10 15.81
C VAL A 89 15.56 -0.24 14.82
N THR A 90 15.77 -1.22 13.94
CA THR A 90 14.79 -1.66 12.95
C THR A 90 13.56 -2.24 13.63
N TRP A 91 13.74 -3.11 14.62
CA TRP A 91 12.63 -3.70 15.39
C TRP A 91 11.73 -2.64 16.01
N VAL A 92 12.33 -1.66 16.71
CA VAL A 92 11.60 -0.56 17.35
C VAL A 92 10.90 0.30 16.32
N SER A 93 11.59 0.64 15.23
CA SER A 93 11.06 1.51 14.18
C SER A 93 9.90 0.87 13.44
N THR A 94 9.97 -0.42 13.11
CA THR A 94 8.90 -1.16 12.44
C THR A 94 7.60 -1.16 13.26
N HIS A 95 7.68 -1.30 14.59
CA HIS A 95 6.49 -1.27 15.45
C HIS A 95 5.92 0.14 15.69
N GLN A 96 6.74 1.18 15.52
CA GLN A 96 6.31 2.57 15.68
C GLN A 96 5.77 3.16 14.38
N LEU A 97 6.30 2.73 13.23
CA LEU A 97 5.98 3.22 11.90
C LEU A 97 5.00 2.30 11.16
N ASP A 98 4.33 1.39 11.87
CA ASP A 98 3.30 0.53 11.29
C ASP A 98 2.16 1.38 10.70
N PRO A 99 1.88 1.29 9.38
CA PRO A 99 0.81 2.04 8.72
C PRO A 99 -0.57 1.87 9.34
N TYR A 100 -0.84 0.74 9.99
CA TYR A 100 -2.14 0.42 10.60
C TYR A 100 -2.33 1.05 11.98
N ARG A 101 -1.26 1.57 12.59
CA ARG A 101 -1.30 2.13 13.94
C ARG A 101 -1.76 3.60 13.88
N PRO A 102 -2.79 3.99 14.66
CA PRO A 102 -3.18 5.39 14.76
C PRO A 102 -2.01 6.25 15.21
N LEU A 103 -1.89 7.45 14.63
CA LEU A 103 -0.85 8.39 15.00
C LEU A 103 -1.01 8.85 16.45
N THR A 104 0.09 8.79 17.19
CA THR A 104 0.17 9.31 18.56
C THR A 104 0.77 10.71 18.61
N ARG A 105 1.43 11.15 17.52
CA ARG A 105 2.12 12.45 17.42
C ARG A 105 1.91 13.08 16.04
N ILE A 106 1.79 14.41 16.04
CA ILE A 106 1.65 15.25 14.84
C ILE A 106 3.05 15.61 14.31
N ASP A 107 3.99 15.85 15.22
CA ASP A 107 5.41 16.02 14.94
C ASP A 107 6.27 15.54 16.12
N ALA A 108 7.60 15.75 16.05
CA ALA A 108 8.56 15.36 17.08
C ALA A 108 8.23 15.90 18.49
N VAL A 109 7.51 17.02 18.60
CA VAL A 109 7.24 17.76 19.84
C VAL A 109 5.77 17.72 20.24
N ARG A 110 4.85 17.75 19.27
CA ARG A 110 3.39 17.86 19.47
C ARG A 110 2.74 16.47 19.44
N PRO A 111 2.19 15.98 20.58
CA PRO A 111 1.31 14.82 20.56
C PRO A 111 0.02 15.14 19.79
N VAL A 112 -0.64 14.11 19.23
CA VAL A 112 -2.00 14.25 18.70
C VAL A 112 -2.92 14.48 19.91
N PRO A 113 -3.64 15.62 20.00
CA PRO A 113 -4.60 15.81 21.07
C PRO A 113 -5.67 14.73 21.00
N ALA A 114 -6.07 14.16 22.14
CA ALA A 114 -7.02 13.05 22.20
C ALA A 114 -8.38 13.37 21.56
N ASP A 115 -8.72 14.66 21.47
CA ASP A 115 -10.00 15.15 20.95
C ASP A 115 -10.01 15.41 19.44
N VAL A 116 -8.87 15.27 18.73
CA VAL A 116 -8.81 15.53 17.28
C VAL A 116 -9.27 14.29 16.51
N LYS A 117 -10.45 14.37 15.90
CA LYS A 117 -10.96 13.33 15.00
C LYS A 117 -10.12 13.27 13.72
N PRO A 118 -9.48 12.13 13.39
CA PRO A 118 -8.74 11.97 12.14
C PRO A 118 -9.67 12.19 10.93
N LEU A 119 -9.14 12.81 9.87
CA LEU A 119 -9.84 12.88 8.59
C LEU A 119 -9.77 11.51 7.92
N THR A 120 -10.90 10.86 7.70
CA THR A 120 -10.95 9.61 6.94
C THR A 120 -11.00 9.90 5.44
N VAL A 121 -10.06 9.34 4.69
CA VAL A 121 -10.05 9.40 3.22
C VAL A 121 -10.00 7.98 2.68
N GLU A 122 -10.94 7.66 1.82
CA GLU A 122 -11.02 6.38 1.13
C GLU A 122 -10.38 6.51 -0.25
N VAL A 123 -9.37 5.70 -0.52
CA VAL A 123 -8.57 5.73 -1.74
C VAL A 123 -8.86 4.47 -2.54
N VAL A 124 -9.20 4.64 -3.81
CA VAL A 124 -9.45 3.55 -4.73
C VAL A 124 -8.48 3.68 -5.90
N ALA A 125 -7.60 2.69 -6.05
CA ALA A 125 -6.76 2.56 -7.23
C ALA A 125 -7.54 1.94 -8.38
N MET A 126 -7.74 2.70 -9.45
CA MET A 126 -8.40 2.26 -10.67
C MET A 126 -7.36 2.09 -11.79
N ASP A 127 -7.77 1.66 -12.98
CA ASP A 127 -6.86 1.59 -14.13
C ASP A 127 -6.36 2.99 -14.51
N TRP A 128 -5.11 3.26 -14.09
CA TRP A 128 -4.30 4.46 -14.32
C TRP A 128 -4.85 5.79 -13.81
N LYS A 129 -5.69 5.73 -12.77
CA LYS A 129 -6.22 6.91 -12.06
C LYS A 129 -6.50 6.61 -10.60
N TRP A 130 -6.50 7.67 -9.79
CA TRP A 130 -6.77 7.60 -8.36
C TRP A 130 -8.11 8.25 -8.05
N LEU A 131 -8.99 7.51 -7.40
CA LEU A 131 -10.26 8.02 -6.89
C LEU A 131 -10.13 8.19 -5.37
N PHE A 132 -10.50 9.38 -4.89
CA PHE A 132 -10.51 9.74 -3.48
C PHE A 132 -11.95 10.03 -3.06
N LEU A 133 -12.41 9.36 -2.01
CA LEU A 133 -13.74 9.51 -1.44
C LEU A 133 -13.59 10.10 -0.03
N TYR A 134 -14.40 11.10 0.28
CA TYR A 134 -14.45 11.76 1.58
C TYR A 134 -15.79 11.45 2.24
N PRO A 135 -15.90 10.37 3.02
CA PRO A 135 -17.18 9.91 3.56
C PRO A 135 -17.84 10.93 4.49
N GLU A 136 -17.05 11.70 5.25
CA GLU A 136 -17.60 12.73 6.17
C GLU A 136 -18.19 13.93 5.41
N GLN A 137 -17.58 14.31 4.30
CA GLN A 137 -18.00 15.47 3.50
C GLN A 137 -18.99 15.09 2.39
N GLY A 138 -19.06 13.80 2.03
CA GLY A 138 -19.90 13.25 0.98
C GLY A 138 -19.41 13.55 -0.44
N ILE A 139 -18.12 13.87 -0.63
CA ILE A 139 -17.55 14.27 -1.93
C ILE A 139 -16.57 13.24 -2.47
N ALA A 140 -16.28 13.29 -3.77
CA ALA A 140 -15.22 12.50 -4.38
C ALA A 140 -14.40 13.31 -5.38
N THR A 141 -13.14 12.95 -5.54
CA THR A 141 -12.21 13.60 -6.48
C THR A 141 -11.35 12.56 -7.20
N VAL A 142 -11.00 12.85 -8.44
CA VAL A 142 -10.10 12.01 -9.26
C VAL A 142 -8.79 12.76 -9.46
N ASN A 143 -7.67 12.09 -9.20
CA ASN A 143 -6.30 12.61 -9.34
C ASN A 143 -5.96 13.89 -8.53
N GLU A 144 -6.81 14.28 -7.57
CA GLU A 144 -6.59 15.40 -6.65
C GLU A 144 -7.00 14.99 -5.23
N LEU A 145 -6.10 15.20 -4.28
CA LEU A 145 -6.29 14.91 -2.86
C LEU A 145 -5.94 16.16 -2.05
N ALA A 146 -6.74 16.51 -1.05
CA ALA A 146 -6.48 17.65 -0.17
C ALA A 146 -6.65 17.22 1.30
N ALA A 147 -5.80 17.76 2.16
CA ALA A 147 -5.91 17.54 3.60
C ALA A 147 -5.45 18.80 4.35
N PRO A 148 -6.07 19.10 5.51
CA PRO A 148 -5.63 20.18 6.37
C PRO A 148 -4.29 19.83 7.04
N VAL A 149 -3.42 20.83 7.18
CA VAL A 149 -2.15 20.72 7.90
C VAL A 149 -2.38 20.45 9.38
N ASP A 150 -1.45 19.73 10.00
CA ASP A 150 -1.47 19.36 11.43
C ASP A 150 -2.69 18.54 11.89
N ARG A 151 -3.51 18.02 10.97
CA ARG A 151 -4.58 17.06 11.27
C ARG A 151 -4.17 15.64 10.84
N PRO A 152 -4.31 14.63 11.70
CA PRO A 152 -4.13 13.23 11.30
C PRO A 152 -5.12 12.83 10.20
N VAL A 153 -4.62 12.15 9.17
CA VAL A 153 -5.41 11.59 8.07
C VAL A 153 -5.32 10.07 8.14
N ALA A 154 -6.47 9.40 8.10
CA ALA A 154 -6.60 7.96 8.04
C ALA A 154 -7.03 7.56 6.63
N PHE A 155 -6.10 6.97 5.88
CA PHE A 155 -6.37 6.44 4.55
C PHE A 155 -6.86 5.00 4.65
N ARG A 156 -8.00 4.72 4.03
CA ARG A 156 -8.49 3.36 3.74
C ARG A 156 -8.28 3.12 2.26
N ILE A 157 -7.46 2.16 1.89
CA ILE A 157 -6.96 2.02 0.53
C ILE A 157 -7.38 0.67 -0.03
N THR A 158 -7.96 0.67 -1.23
CA THR A 158 -8.30 -0.53 -1.98
C THR A 158 -8.03 -0.33 -3.46
N ALA A 159 -8.20 -1.37 -4.27
CA ALA A 159 -8.07 -1.29 -5.72
C ALA A 159 -9.26 -1.94 -6.43
N THR A 160 -9.58 -1.44 -7.61
CA THR A 160 -10.67 -1.96 -8.44
C THR A 160 -10.21 -3.15 -9.28
N SER A 161 -9.04 -3.04 -9.91
CA SER A 161 -8.59 -3.94 -10.97
C SER A 161 -7.31 -4.68 -10.59
N VAL A 162 -6.18 -3.96 -10.55
CA VAL A 162 -4.83 -4.50 -10.36
C VAL A 162 -4.16 -3.88 -9.14
N MET A 163 -3.15 -4.59 -8.61
CA MET A 163 -2.36 -4.12 -7.48
C MET A 163 -1.60 -2.83 -7.85
N ASN A 164 -1.76 -1.80 -7.03
CA ASN A 164 -1.02 -0.54 -7.12
C ASN A 164 -0.30 -0.26 -5.80
N ALA A 165 0.57 0.76 -5.79
CA ALA A 165 1.19 1.23 -4.54
C ALA A 165 0.95 2.72 -4.40
N PHE A 166 0.12 3.11 -3.43
CA PHE A 166 -0.15 4.50 -3.11
C PHE A 166 1.09 5.11 -2.45
N PHE A 167 1.66 6.14 -3.07
CA PHE A 167 2.86 6.79 -2.54
C PHE A 167 2.80 8.31 -2.65
N VAL A 168 3.03 8.97 -1.52
CA VAL A 168 3.20 10.43 -1.42
C VAL A 168 4.50 10.66 -0.63
N PRO A 169 5.66 10.80 -1.32
CA PRO A 169 6.99 10.81 -0.68
C PRO A 169 7.14 11.83 0.45
N SER A 170 6.48 12.97 0.32
CA SER A 170 6.58 14.06 1.31
C SER A 170 5.70 13.85 2.55
N LEU A 171 4.79 12.86 2.52
CA LEU A 171 3.78 12.60 3.55
C LEU A 171 4.13 11.36 4.38
N ALA A 172 4.22 10.19 3.74
CA ALA A 172 4.46 8.91 4.39
C ALA A 172 5.02 7.87 3.41
N GLY A 173 5.42 6.71 3.95
CA GLY A 173 5.86 5.57 3.16
C GLY A 173 4.77 5.05 2.20
N MET A 174 5.19 4.29 1.20
CA MET A 174 4.29 3.66 0.25
C MET A 174 3.50 2.50 0.89
N VAL A 175 2.27 2.30 0.46
CA VAL A 175 1.43 1.16 0.86
C VAL A 175 0.70 0.58 -0.35
N TYR A 176 0.56 -0.74 -0.38
CA TYR A 176 -0.11 -1.43 -1.49
C TYR A 176 -1.63 -1.24 -1.43
N ALA A 177 -2.21 -1.04 -2.61
CA ALA A 177 -3.64 -1.07 -2.88
C ALA A 177 -3.94 -2.39 -3.60
N MET A 178 -4.74 -3.25 -2.98
CA MET A 178 -5.04 -4.60 -3.49
C MET A 178 -6.54 -4.77 -3.72
N PRO A 179 -6.96 -5.38 -4.83
CA PRO A 179 -8.38 -5.64 -5.07
C PRO A 179 -8.94 -6.66 -4.07
N GLY A 180 -10.09 -6.37 -3.48
CA GLY A 180 -10.71 -7.27 -2.50
C GLY A 180 -10.16 -7.15 -1.07
N MET A 181 -9.21 -6.24 -0.83
CA MET A 181 -8.63 -6.01 0.49
C MET A 181 -8.61 -4.51 0.81
N GLU A 182 -8.70 -4.21 2.10
CA GLU A 182 -8.50 -2.86 2.62
C GLU A 182 -7.14 -2.81 3.32
N THR A 183 -6.30 -1.88 2.90
CA THR A 183 -5.08 -1.49 3.62
C THR A 183 -5.29 -0.14 4.29
N LYS A 184 -4.60 0.08 5.41
CA LYS A 184 -4.72 1.32 6.18
C LYS A 184 -3.38 2.03 6.22
N LEU A 185 -3.43 3.35 6.13
CA LEU A 185 -2.27 4.21 6.28
C LEU A 185 -2.66 5.43 7.10
N HIS A 186 -1.93 5.70 8.17
CA HIS A 186 -2.07 6.92 8.95
C HIS A 186 -0.92 7.87 8.66
N ALA A 187 -1.24 9.12 8.31
CA ALA A 187 -0.23 10.13 8.03
C ALA A 187 -0.68 11.52 8.46
N VAL A 188 0.27 12.44 8.55
CA VAL A 188 0.05 13.84 8.90
C VAL A 188 0.98 14.72 8.08
N ILE A 189 0.48 15.87 7.63
CA ILE A 189 1.25 16.85 6.88
C ILE A 189 1.46 18.09 7.74
N ASN A 190 2.71 18.49 7.96
CA ASN A 190 3.04 19.62 8.85
C ASN A 190 3.31 20.93 8.10
N LYS A 191 3.41 20.89 6.77
CA LYS A 191 3.67 22.08 5.95
C LYS A 191 2.67 22.19 4.82
N SER A 192 2.10 23.39 4.66
CA SER A 192 1.23 23.70 3.55
C SER A 192 2.00 23.69 2.23
N GLY A 193 1.40 23.17 1.18
CA GLY A 193 2.03 23.09 -0.14
C GLY A 193 1.35 22.08 -1.06
N VAL A 194 1.82 22.04 -2.30
CA VAL A 194 1.39 21.04 -3.29
C VAL A 194 2.48 19.99 -3.42
N TYR A 195 2.15 18.77 -3.04
CA TYR A 195 3.01 17.61 -3.11
C TYR A 195 2.58 16.70 -4.24
N GLU A 196 3.53 15.92 -4.73
CA GLU A 196 3.27 14.95 -5.78
C GLU A 196 3.02 13.57 -5.17
N GLY A 197 1.92 12.95 -5.58
CA GLY A 197 1.65 11.55 -5.33
C GLY A 197 1.62 10.75 -6.63
N PHE A 198 2.01 9.48 -6.57
CA PHE A 198 2.06 8.61 -7.73
C PHE A 198 1.91 7.14 -7.34
N SER A 199 1.65 6.29 -8.34
CA SER A 199 1.73 4.84 -8.13
C SER A 199 3.18 4.36 -8.19
N ALA A 200 3.62 3.65 -7.16
CA ALA A 200 4.97 3.07 -7.10
C ALA A 200 5.03 1.61 -7.59
N ASN A 201 3.92 1.04 -8.07
CA ASN A 201 3.86 -0.34 -8.57
C ASN A 201 3.31 -0.38 -9.99
N TYR A 202 4.02 -1.06 -10.90
CA TYR A 202 3.64 -1.16 -12.30
C TYR A 202 2.26 -1.80 -12.46
N SER A 203 1.36 -1.11 -13.18
CA SER A 203 -0.04 -1.49 -13.37
C SER A 203 -0.49 -1.49 -14.83
N GLY A 204 0.44 -1.45 -15.79
CA GLY A 204 0.16 -1.53 -17.24
C GLY A 204 0.50 -0.26 -18.03
N ALA A 205 -0.11 -0.11 -19.20
CA ALA A 205 0.23 0.91 -20.22
C ALA A 205 0.22 2.36 -19.69
N GLY A 206 -0.85 2.75 -19.00
CA GLY A 206 -1.00 4.10 -18.45
C GLY A 206 -0.27 4.36 -17.13
N PHE A 207 0.52 3.41 -16.61
CA PHE A 207 1.18 3.51 -15.30
C PHE A 207 2.00 4.81 -15.13
N SER A 208 2.71 5.22 -16.18
CA SER A 208 3.56 6.42 -16.16
C SER A 208 2.79 7.72 -15.88
N HIS A 209 1.48 7.73 -16.16
CA HIS A 209 0.60 8.88 -15.99
C HIS A 209 -0.23 8.82 -14.71
N MET A 210 -0.08 7.75 -13.91
CA MET A 210 -0.83 7.52 -12.68
C MET A 210 -0.29 8.38 -11.52
N ARG A 211 -0.41 9.70 -11.67
CA ARG A 211 0.05 10.75 -10.76
C ARG A 211 -1.15 11.57 -10.28
N PHE A 212 -1.08 12.04 -9.05
CA PHE A 212 -2.07 12.92 -8.44
C PHE A 212 -1.39 14.04 -7.65
N LYS A 213 -2.12 15.14 -7.43
CA LYS A 213 -1.63 16.23 -6.58
C LYS A 213 -2.22 16.11 -5.18
N PHE A 214 -1.34 16.20 -4.18
CA PHE A 214 -1.70 16.25 -2.77
C PHE A 214 -1.55 17.67 -2.25
N HIS A 215 -2.65 18.29 -1.84
CA HIS A 215 -2.69 19.66 -1.34
C HIS A 215 -2.72 19.63 0.19
N GLY A 216 -1.61 20.04 0.82
CA GLY A 216 -1.59 20.37 2.25
C GLY A 216 -2.07 21.81 2.42
N LEU A 217 -3.28 21.99 2.95
CA LEU A 217 -3.97 23.28 3.04
C LEU A 217 -4.13 23.72 4.50
N SER A 218 -4.36 25.01 4.77
CA SER A 218 -4.88 25.39 6.09
C SER A 218 -6.30 24.86 6.27
N THR A 219 -6.81 24.88 7.51
CA THR A 219 -8.18 24.42 7.78
C THR A 219 -9.21 25.23 6.98
N GLU A 220 -9.03 26.55 6.89
CA GLU A 220 -9.91 27.45 6.15
C GLU A 220 -9.85 27.18 4.64
N ASP A 221 -8.65 26.95 4.12
CA ASP A 221 -8.42 26.65 2.70
C ASP A 221 -9.00 25.29 2.31
N PHE A 222 -8.91 24.32 3.21
CA PHE A 222 -9.52 23.00 3.04
C PHE A 222 -11.04 23.09 3.01
N GLU A 223 -11.66 23.87 3.90
CA GLU A 223 -13.10 24.12 3.86
C GLU A 223 -13.54 24.80 2.57
N ARG A 224 -12.79 25.80 2.09
CA ARG A 224 -13.03 26.45 0.80
C ARG A 224 -12.92 25.46 -0.36
N TRP A 225 -11.92 24.59 -0.35
CA TRP A 225 -11.75 23.54 -1.34
C TRP A 225 -12.92 22.56 -1.35
N ILE A 226 -13.41 22.14 -0.17
CA ILE A 226 -14.61 21.28 -0.07
C ILE A 226 -15.82 21.97 -0.70
N GLN A 227 -16.05 23.26 -0.42
CA GLN A 227 -17.18 24.00 -1.00
C GLN A 227 -17.05 24.10 -2.53
N GLN A 228 -15.83 24.29 -3.04
CA GLN A 228 -15.58 24.28 -4.48
C GLN A 228 -15.91 22.92 -5.11
N VAL A 229 -15.51 21.80 -4.48
CA VAL A 229 -15.88 20.45 -4.96
C VAL A 229 -17.40 20.26 -4.94
N LYS A 230 -18.07 20.69 -3.87
CA LYS A 230 -19.55 20.62 -3.76
C LYS A 230 -20.28 21.45 -4.81
N SER A 231 -19.66 22.54 -5.28
CA SER A 231 -20.24 23.38 -6.34
C SER A 231 -20.17 22.78 -7.75
N SER A 232 -19.42 21.68 -7.95
CA SER A 232 -19.29 21.07 -9.30
C SER A 232 -20.59 20.45 -9.82
N GLY A 233 -21.55 20.15 -8.93
CA GLY A 233 -22.90 19.68 -9.28
C GLY A 233 -23.02 18.24 -9.81
N GLN A 234 -21.90 17.56 -10.07
CA GLN A 234 -21.91 16.17 -10.58
C GLN A 234 -21.84 15.16 -9.43
N GLY A 235 -22.75 14.19 -9.40
CA GLY A 235 -22.72 13.09 -8.42
C GLY A 235 -22.00 11.84 -8.95
N LEU A 236 -21.32 11.12 -8.06
CA LEU A 236 -20.72 9.82 -8.33
C LEU A 236 -21.70 8.71 -7.95
N SER A 237 -22.57 8.33 -8.90
CA SER A 237 -23.42 7.13 -8.79
C SER A 237 -22.65 5.86 -9.10
N THR A 238 -23.21 4.69 -8.77
CA THR A 238 -22.64 3.38 -9.17
C THR A 238 -22.46 3.25 -10.68
N ASP A 239 -23.44 3.71 -11.48
CA ASP A 239 -23.33 3.71 -12.93
C ASP A 239 -22.24 4.64 -13.46
N THR A 240 -22.10 5.82 -12.82
CA THR A 240 -21.04 6.77 -13.15
C THR A 240 -19.68 6.19 -12.80
N TYR A 241 -19.58 5.50 -11.66
CA TYR A 241 -18.38 4.78 -11.26
C TYR A 241 -18.03 3.67 -12.25
N LEU A 242 -18.98 2.87 -12.73
CA LEU A 242 -18.69 1.82 -13.71
C LEU A 242 -18.16 2.39 -15.04
N LYS A 243 -18.66 3.55 -15.45
CA LYS A 243 -18.11 4.29 -16.60
C LYS A 243 -16.71 4.80 -16.31
N LEU A 244 -16.49 5.37 -15.12
CA LEU A 244 -15.18 5.83 -14.68
C LEU A 244 -14.19 4.66 -14.57
N ALA A 245 -14.63 3.46 -14.17
CA ALA A 245 -13.81 2.26 -13.99
C ALA A 245 -13.26 1.69 -15.30
N GLN A 246 -13.79 2.08 -16.45
CA GLN A 246 -13.22 1.68 -17.74
C GLN A 246 -11.78 2.19 -17.87
N PRO A 247 -10.85 1.43 -18.48
CA PRO A 247 -9.48 1.85 -18.65
C PRO A 247 -9.39 3.18 -19.41
N SER A 248 -8.67 4.16 -18.85
CA SER A 248 -8.41 5.47 -19.46
C SER A 248 -7.06 5.99 -19.00
N GLU A 249 -6.43 6.85 -19.79
CA GLU A 249 -5.12 7.41 -19.50
C GLU A 249 -5.18 8.93 -19.44
N ARG A 250 -4.35 9.53 -18.56
CA ARG A 250 -4.19 10.98 -18.41
C ARG A 250 -5.51 11.71 -18.10
N ASP A 251 -6.38 11.09 -17.31
CA ASP A 251 -7.60 11.72 -16.85
C ASP A 251 -7.28 13.03 -16.11
N ALA A 252 -7.93 14.10 -16.55
CA ALA A 252 -7.90 15.38 -15.86
C ALA A 252 -8.51 15.23 -14.46
N VAL A 253 -8.23 16.21 -13.59
CA VAL A 253 -8.85 16.28 -12.27
C VAL A 253 -10.36 16.39 -12.43
N GLN A 254 -11.10 15.44 -11.87
CA GLN A 254 -12.57 15.45 -11.83
C GLN A 254 -13.04 15.59 -10.38
N ARG A 255 -14.17 16.29 -10.20
CA ARG A 255 -14.71 16.62 -8.87
C ARG A 255 -16.19 16.27 -8.84
N TYR A 256 -16.58 15.44 -7.88
CA TYR A 256 -17.95 15.01 -7.65
C TYR A 256 -18.46 15.58 -6.33
N ALA A 257 -19.60 16.27 -6.41
CA ALA A 257 -20.25 16.94 -5.29
C ALA A 257 -20.97 15.99 -4.34
N SER A 258 -21.34 14.79 -4.81
CA SER A 258 -21.98 13.74 -4.01
C SER A 258 -21.44 12.37 -4.37
N VAL A 259 -21.50 11.42 -3.43
CA VAL A 259 -21.09 10.02 -3.60
C VAL A 259 -22.22 9.09 -3.20
N ALA A 260 -22.43 8.02 -3.97
CA ALA A 260 -23.38 6.98 -3.60
C ALA A 260 -23.04 6.37 -2.22
N PRO A 261 -24.03 6.20 -1.32
CA PRO A 261 -23.80 5.59 -0.01
C PRO A 261 -23.16 4.20 -0.12
N GLY A 262 -22.12 3.93 0.67
CA GLY A 262 -21.46 2.62 0.71
C GLY A 262 -20.69 2.25 -0.56
N LEU A 263 -20.44 3.20 -1.49
CA LEU A 263 -19.72 2.92 -2.74
C LEU A 263 -18.36 2.27 -2.49
N TYR A 264 -17.61 2.73 -1.49
CA TYR A 264 -16.31 2.14 -1.14
C TYR A 264 -16.44 0.67 -0.73
N ASP A 265 -17.41 0.32 0.11
CA ASP A 265 -17.63 -1.06 0.53
C ASP A 265 -18.06 -1.96 -0.64
N LEU A 266 -18.84 -1.42 -1.59
CA LEU A 266 -19.19 -2.14 -2.82
C LEU A 266 -17.97 -2.38 -3.72
N ILE A 267 -17.05 -1.41 -3.80
CA ILE A 267 -15.78 -1.53 -4.54
C ILE A 267 -14.89 -2.58 -3.87
N LEU A 268 -14.69 -2.47 -2.55
CA LEU A 268 -13.92 -3.40 -1.75
C LEU A 268 -14.43 -4.84 -1.91
N ASN A 269 -15.75 -5.02 -1.90
CA ASN A 269 -16.39 -6.31 -2.05
C ASN A 269 -16.62 -6.75 -3.51
N ARG A 270 -16.14 -5.96 -4.48
CA ARG A 270 -16.22 -6.25 -5.93
C ARG A 270 -17.65 -6.49 -6.44
N CYS A 271 -18.63 -5.78 -5.90
CA CYS A 271 -20.05 -5.95 -6.23
C CYS A 271 -20.74 -4.68 -6.76
N VAL A 272 -19.97 -3.70 -7.24
CA VAL A 272 -20.53 -2.44 -7.79
C VAL A 272 -21.44 -2.67 -9.01
N GLY A 273 -21.11 -3.64 -9.86
CA GLY A 273 -21.87 -3.98 -11.07
C GLY A 273 -23.15 -4.80 -10.85
N GLY A 274 -23.52 -5.05 -9.59
CA GLY A 274 -24.55 -6.03 -9.24
C GLY A 274 -23.99 -7.45 -9.21
N GLY A 275 -24.41 -8.23 -8.22
CA GLY A 275 -23.90 -9.58 -7.96
C GLY A 275 -23.72 -9.83 -6.47
N ARG A 276 -23.28 -11.04 -6.11
CA ARG A 276 -22.95 -11.37 -4.71
C ARG A 276 -21.65 -10.70 -4.33
N CYS A 277 -21.66 -9.96 -3.22
CA CYS A 277 -20.45 -9.37 -2.66
C CYS A 277 -19.50 -10.45 -2.14
N MET A 278 -18.19 -10.17 -2.17
CA MET A 278 -17.18 -11.10 -1.66
C MET A 278 -17.41 -11.43 -0.18
N ALA A 279 -17.76 -10.44 0.65
CA ALA A 279 -18.13 -10.67 2.05
C ALA A 279 -19.29 -11.65 2.22
N ASP A 280 -20.35 -11.56 1.40
CA ASP A 280 -21.49 -12.47 1.46
C ASP A 280 -21.08 -13.89 1.08
N THR A 281 -20.25 -14.02 0.05
CA THR A 281 -19.72 -15.32 -0.38
C THR A 281 -18.87 -15.97 0.71
N MET A 282 -17.97 -15.20 1.34
CA MET A 282 -17.17 -15.67 2.47
C MET A 282 -18.03 -16.03 3.69
N ALA A 283 -19.09 -15.26 3.98
CA ALA A 283 -20.01 -15.54 5.07
C ALA A 283 -20.80 -16.84 4.82
N LEU A 284 -21.27 -17.05 3.59
CA LEU A 284 -21.94 -18.29 3.17
C LEU A 284 -20.99 -19.50 3.31
N ASP A 285 -19.75 -19.40 2.85
CA ASP A 285 -18.78 -20.50 2.95
C ASP A 285 -18.39 -20.79 4.40
N ARG A 286 -18.26 -19.76 5.26
CA ARG A 286 -18.09 -19.95 6.70
C ARG A 286 -19.25 -20.71 7.33
N SER A 287 -20.47 -20.49 6.86
CA SER A 287 -21.67 -21.18 7.36
C SER A 287 -21.79 -22.63 6.85
N ARG A 288 -21.26 -22.93 5.66
CA ARG A 288 -21.22 -24.29 5.07
C ARG A 288 -20.28 -25.24 5.80
N GLY A 289 -19.24 -24.72 6.45
CA GLY A 289 -18.28 -25.50 7.25
C GLY A 289 -18.81 -26.00 8.61
N LYS A 290 -20.06 -25.69 8.97
CA LYS A 290 -20.70 -26.32 10.14
C LYS A 290 -21.15 -27.73 9.74
N PHE A 291 -20.32 -28.73 10.07
CA PHE A 291 -20.75 -30.12 10.08
C PHE A 291 -21.95 -30.22 11.04
N ASP A 292 -23.15 -30.35 10.49
CA ASP A 292 -24.32 -30.76 11.24
C ASP A 292 -24.30 -32.30 11.29
N PRO A 293 -23.99 -32.92 12.45
CA PRO A 293 -23.96 -34.38 12.59
C PRO A 293 -25.31 -35.04 12.30
N PHE A 294 -26.40 -34.27 12.17
CA PHE A 294 -27.73 -34.77 11.82
C PHE A 294 -28.15 -34.49 10.38
N ALA A 295 -27.47 -33.61 9.64
CA ALA A 295 -27.80 -33.34 8.23
C ALA A 295 -27.34 -34.44 7.26
N GLY A 296 -26.58 -35.43 7.75
CA GLY A 296 -26.01 -36.53 6.97
C GLY A 296 -26.63 -37.91 7.22
N ILE A 297 -27.72 -38.05 7.98
CA ILE A 297 -28.38 -39.36 8.14
C ILE A 297 -29.57 -39.42 7.20
N CYS A 298 -29.34 -39.97 6.00
CA CYS A 298 -30.42 -40.45 5.13
C CYS A 298 -31.16 -41.57 5.87
N THR A 299 -32.22 -41.23 6.61
CA THR A 299 -33.17 -42.23 7.12
C THR A 299 -34.19 -42.54 6.04
N ALA A 300 -34.75 -43.76 6.05
CA ALA A 300 -35.79 -44.19 5.11
C ALA A 300 -37.07 -43.31 5.11
N ARG A 301 -37.20 -42.36 6.06
CA ARG A 301 -38.29 -41.38 6.12
C ARG A 301 -38.02 -40.10 5.30
N ASN A 302 -36.77 -39.77 5.00
CA ASN A 302 -36.38 -38.51 4.34
C ASN A 302 -35.94 -38.68 2.89
N THR A 303 -36.01 -39.89 2.34
CA THR A 303 -35.82 -40.13 0.91
C THR A 303 -37.14 -39.81 0.19
N PRO A 304 -37.21 -38.79 -0.69
CA PRO A 304 -38.38 -38.63 -1.56
C PRO A 304 -38.49 -39.89 -2.42
N ALA A 305 -39.65 -40.54 -2.40
CA ALA A 305 -39.94 -41.71 -3.20
C ALA A 305 -40.03 -41.33 -4.69
N THR A 306 -38.90 -41.16 -5.34
CA THR A 306 -38.81 -41.04 -6.80
C THR A 306 -38.63 -42.43 -7.40
N ALA A 307 -39.55 -42.82 -8.27
CA ALA A 307 -39.63 -44.11 -8.95
C ALA A 307 -38.30 -44.51 -9.64
N PRO A 308 -38.00 -45.82 -9.76
CA PRO A 308 -36.70 -46.28 -10.24
C PRO A 308 -36.47 -45.96 -11.73
N VAL A 309 -35.28 -45.43 -12.01
CA VAL A 309 -34.76 -44.94 -13.30
C VAL A 309 -34.38 -46.08 -14.27
N PHE A 310 -34.88 -47.31 -14.06
CA PHE A 310 -34.57 -48.45 -14.92
C PHE A 310 -35.85 -49.14 -15.40
N ALA A 311 -36.50 -48.54 -16.39
CA ALA A 311 -37.37 -49.27 -17.31
C ALA A 311 -36.53 -49.66 -18.53
N SER A 312 -36.41 -50.96 -18.77
CA SER A 312 -35.68 -51.55 -19.90
C SER A 312 -36.40 -51.26 -21.23
N GLU A 313 -35.66 -50.70 -22.20
CA GLU A 313 -36.04 -50.66 -23.62
C GLU A 313 -36.10 -52.09 -24.18
N SER A 314 -37.28 -52.71 -24.17
CA SER A 314 -37.60 -53.92 -24.93
C SER A 314 -39.08 -54.30 -24.73
N ALA A 315 -40.00 -53.59 -25.38
CA ALA A 315 -41.29 -54.17 -25.82
C ALA A 315 -42.07 -53.20 -26.74
N ARG A 316 -42.06 -53.55 -28.03
CA ARG A 316 -43.17 -53.45 -28.98
C ARG A 316 -43.81 -52.08 -29.24
N ASN A 317 -43.33 -51.49 -30.33
CA ASN A 317 -44.24 -51.09 -31.41
C ASN A 317 -44.99 -52.34 -31.91
N ASP A 318 -46.31 -52.41 -31.69
CA ASP A 318 -47.22 -53.25 -32.46
C ASP A 318 -48.62 -52.60 -32.47
N GLY A 319 -49.03 -52.14 -33.65
CA GLY A 319 -50.43 -52.34 -34.05
C GLY A 319 -51.27 -51.12 -34.39
N ARG A 320 -51.12 -50.63 -35.63
CA ARG A 320 -52.18 -50.07 -36.53
C ARG A 320 -52.66 -48.65 -36.16
N VAL A 321 -52.91 -47.71 -37.07
CA VAL A 321 -53.68 -47.71 -38.35
C VAL A 321 -53.19 -46.45 -39.12
N GLN A 322 -52.55 -46.55 -40.31
CA GLN A 322 -53.11 -46.56 -41.67
C GLN A 322 -53.98 -45.33 -42.07
N LEU A 323 -53.57 -44.67 -43.18
CA LEU A 323 -54.34 -43.77 -44.08
C LEU A 323 -54.61 -42.35 -43.51
N GLN A 324 -54.26 -41.23 -44.14
CA GLN A 324 -54.05 -40.82 -45.54
C GLN A 324 -52.84 -39.88 -45.64
#